data_AF-A0A351SK55-F1
#
_entry.id   AF-A0A351SK55-F1
#
_cell.length_a   1.000
_cell.length_b   1.000
_cell.length_c   1.000
_cell.angle_alpha   90.00
_cell.angle_beta   90.00
_cell.angle_gamma   90.00
#
_symmetry.space_group_name_H-M   'P 1'
#
loop_
_entity.id
_entity.type
_entity.pdbx_description
1 polymer ?
#
loop_
_entity_poly.entity_id
_entity_poly.type
_entity_poly.pdbx_seq_one_letter_code
_entity_poly.pdbx_strand_id
1 'polypeptide(L)'
;KAHPDVFNLLLQVMDHGILTDNNGRKANFRNTVIVLTTNAGAEQASRRSMGFTEQDNSSDGMEAINRLFTPEFRNRLDAIVQFNPLTREHIHKIVGKFV
;
A
#
# COMPACT_ATOMS: atom_id res chain seq x y z
N LYS A 1 -10.45 8.53 0.82
CA LYS A 1 -9.28 8.19 -0.03
C LYS A 1 -8.59 9.50 -0.41
N ALA A 2 -7.29 9.48 -0.71
CA ALA A 2 -6.56 10.68 -1.12
C ALA A 2 -7.18 11.29 -2.39
N HIS A 3 -7.19 12.62 -2.46
CA HIS A 3 -7.56 13.34 -3.67
C HIS A 3 -6.52 13.08 -4.77
N PRO A 4 -6.89 13.01 -6.07
CA PRO A 4 -5.95 12.77 -7.16
C PRO A 4 -4.69 13.64 -7.13
N ASP A 5 -4.82 14.91 -6.72
CA ASP A 5 -3.70 15.86 -6.64
C ASP A 5 -2.59 15.42 -5.67
N VAL A 6 -2.93 14.62 -4.65
CA VAL A 6 -1.93 14.07 -3.73
C VAL A 6 -1.02 13.09 -4.45
N PHE A 7 -1.52 12.34 -5.44
CA PHE A 7 -0.70 11.43 -6.23
C PHE A 7 0.31 12.20 -7.09
N ASN A 8 -0.08 13.34 -7.66
CA ASN A 8 0.83 14.18 -8.45
C ASN A 8 1.98 14.74 -7.58
N LEU A 9 1.69 15.16 -6.36
CA LEU A 9 2.73 15.61 -5.41
C LEU A 9 3.66 14.46 -5.02
N LEU A 10 3.12 13.26 -4.77
CA LEU A 10 3.94 12.09 -4.47
C LEU A 10 4.82 11.67 -5.65
N LEU A 11 4.31 11.73 -6.89
CA LEU A 11 5.11 11.51 -8.10
C LEU A 11 6.27 12.49 -8.17
N GLN A 12 6.02 13.79 -7.95
CA GLN A 12 7.08 14.80 -7.91
C GLN A 12 8.15 14.48 -6.85
N VAL A 13 7.73 14.02 -5.66
CA VAL A 13 8.65 13.64 -4.59
C VAL A 13 9.48 12.41 -4.97
N MET A 14 8.86 11.39 -5.56
CA MET A 14 9.56 10.18 -6.00
C MET A 14 10.54 10.45 -7.14
N ASP A 15 10.24 11.43 -8.00
CA ASP A 15 11.07 11.77 -9.17
C ASP A 15 12.26 12.66 -8.83
N HIS A 16 12.05 13.65 -7.96
CA HIS A 16 13.04 14.71 -7.72
C HIS A 16 13.60 14.71 -6.29
N GLY A 17 12.99 13.96 -5.37
CA GLY A 17 13.36 13.94 -3.96
C GLY A 17 13.15 15.29 -3.27
N ILE A 18 12.42 16.23 -3.86
CA ILE A 18 12.17 17.56 -3.33
C ILE A 18 10.71 17.94 -3.53
N LEU A 19 10.06 18.40 -2.47
CA LEU A 19 8.74 19.04 -2.51
C LEU A 19 8.90 20.52 -2.20
N THR A 20 8.27 21.40 -2.99
CA THR A 20 8.23 22.84 -2.69
C THR A 20 6.82 23.20 -2.24
N ASP A 21 6.70 23.84 -1.07
CA ASP A 21 5.41 24.34 -0.60
C ASP A 21 5.03 25.68 -1.26
N ASN A 22 3.81 26.15 -1.00
CA ASN A 22 3.30 27.41 -1.57
C ASN A 22 4.05 28.65 -1.08
N ASN A 23 4.85 28.55 -0.01
CA ASN A 23 5.68 29.62 0.53
C ASN A 23 7.13 29.53 0.01
N GLY A 24 7.40 28.65 -0.95
CA GLY A 24 8.73 28.45 -1.54
C GLY A 24 9.70 27.63 -0.68
N ARG A 25 9.25 27.07 0.46
CA ARG A 25 10.08 26.21 1.29
C ARG A 25 10.25 24.86 0.62
N LYS A 26 11.48 24.35 0.63
CA LYS A 26 11.83 23.06 0.04
C LYS A 26 12.00 22.01 1.13
N ALA A 27 11.25 20.93 1.04
CA ALA A 27 11.45 19.71 1.82
C ALA A 27 12.26 18.71 0.99
N ASN A 28 13.32 18.14 1.57
CA ASN A 28 14.20 17.17 0.91
C ASN A 28 13.87 15.75 1.42
N PHE A 29 13.59 14.84 0.48
CA PHE A 29 13.18 13.45 0.71
C PHE A 29 14.28 12.43 0.34
N ARG A 30 15.49 12.86 -0.04
CA ARG A 30 16.58 11.94 -0.45
C ARG A 30 17.00 10.93 0.61
N ASN A 31 16.78 11.25 1.89
CA ASN A 31 17.12 10.38 3.02
C ASN A 31 15.86 9.86 3.74
N THR A 32 14.75 9.75 3.02
CA THR A 32 13.44 9.39 3.59
C THR A 32 12.93 8.10 2.95
N VAL A 33 12.38 7.21 3.78
CA VAL A 33 11.61 6.06 3.30
C VAL A 33 10.13 6.45 3.25
N ILE A 34 9.52 6.33 2.08
CA ILE A 34 8.08 6.60 1.91
C ILE A 34 7.33 5.27 2.02
N VAL A 35 6.46 5.17 3.02
CA VAL A 35 5.58 4.01 3.20
C VAL A 35 4.15 4.41 2.91
N LEU A 36 3.52 3.72 1.96
CA LEU A 36 2.14 3.91 1.56
C LEU A 36 1.33 2.69 1.96
N THR A 37 0.14 2.91 2.51
CA THR A 37 -0.78 1.85 2.91
C THR A 37 -2.12 2.02 2.22
N THR A 38 -2.74 0.94 1.78
CA THR A 38 -4.08 0.94 1.22
C THR A 38 -4.84 -0.30 1.64
N ASN A 39 -6.13 -0.15 1.93
CA ASN A 39 -7.04 -1.28 2.14
C ASN A 39 -7.64 -1.78 0.83
N ALA A 40 -7.17 -1.30 -0.32
CA ALA A 40 -7.60 -1.78 -1.62
C ALA A 40 -7.28 -3.27 -1.78
N GLY A 41 -8.26 -4.05 -2.24
CA GLY A 41 -8.12 -5.50 -2.39
C GLY A 41 -8.25 -6.29 -1.08
N ALA A 42 -8.34 -5.64 0.09
CA ALA A 42 -8.45 -6.34 1.37
C ALA A 42 -9.74 -7.17 1.48
N GLU A 43 -10.86 -6.65 0.98
CA GLU A 43 -12.15 -7.37 1.00
C GLU A 43 -12.12 -8.60 0.08
N GLN A 44 -11.55 -8.45 -1.13
CA GLN A 44 -11.44 -9.54 -2.10
C GLN A 44 -10.49 -10.63 -1.61
N ALA A 45 -9.32 -10.25 -1.07
CA ALA A 45 -8.38 -11.16 -0.45
C ALA A 45 -8.94 -11.88 0.79
N SER A 46 -9.94 -11.29 1.46
CA SER A 46 -10.61 -11.89 2.63
C SER A 46 -11.75 -12.85 2.27
N ARG A 47 -12.16 -12.94 1.00
CA ARG A 47 -13.20 -13.87 0.58
C ARG A 47 -12.73 -15.30 0.77
N ARG A 48 -13.56 -16.12 1.41
CA ARG A 48 -13.33 -17.56 1.49
C ARG A 48 -13.57 -18.17 0.12
N SER A 49 -12.70 -19.10 -0.30
CA SER A 49 -12.93 -19.87 -1.52
C SER A 49 -14.25 -20.65 -1.37
N MET A 50 -15.11 -20.57 -2.40
CA MET A 50 -16.30 -21.42 -2.48
C MET A 50 -15.89 -22.75 -3.11
N GLY A 51 -15.85 -23.82 -2.31
CA GLY A 51 -15.50 -25.18 -2.75
C GLY A 51 -14.56 -25.90 -1.79
N PHE A 52 -14.24 -27.16 -2.10
CA PHE A 52 -13.33 -28.00 -1.30
C PHE A 52 -11.85 -27.69 -1.52
N THR A 53 -11.53 -26.71 -2.37
CA THR A 53 -10.16 -26.33 -2.72
C THR A 53 -9.84 -24.95 -2.13
N GLU A 54 -8.68 -24.85 -1.48
CA GLU A 54 -8.11 -23.54 -1.14
C GLU A 54 -7.73 -22.83 -2.44
N GLN A 55 -8.34 -21.67 -2.66
CA GLN A 55 -8.07 -20.84 -3.82
C GLN A 55 -7.11 -19.72 -3.37
N ASP A 56 -5.99 -19.59 -4.07
CA ASP A 56 -5.03 -18.53 -3.80
C ASP A 56 -5.59 -17.20 -4.33
N ASN A 57 -6.14 -16.39 -3.42
CA ASN A 57 -6.73 -15.09 -3.74
C ASN A 57 -5.69 -13.95 -3.77
N SER A 58 -4.38 -14.27 -3.82
CA SER A 58 -3.32 -13.26 -3.95
C SER A 58 -3.43 -12.45 -5.26
N SER A 59 -3.91 -13.06 -6.35
CA SER A 59 -4.13 -12.39 -7.63
C SER A 59 -5.10 -11.21 -7.54
N ASP A 60 -6.12 -11.32 -6.68
CA ASP A 60 -7.20 -10.33 -6.55
C ASP A 60 -6.70 -9.04 -5.89
N GLY A 61 -5.73 -9.17 -4.98
CA GLY A 61 -5.08 -8.02 -4.34
C GLY A 61 -4.30 -7.19 -5.34
N MET A 62 -3.52 -7.85 -6.20
CA MET A 62 -2.74 -7.16 -7.23
C MET A 62 -3.64 -6.48 -8.26
N GLU A 63 -4.76 -7.11 -8.64
CA GLU A 63 -5.72 -6.49 -9.57
C GLU A 63 -6.35 -5.21 -8.97
N ALA A 64 -6.70 -5.23 -7.69
CA ALA A 64 -7.23 -4.04 -7.01
C ALA A 64 -6.21 -2.89 -6.98
N ILE A 65 -4.93 -3.19 -6.78
CA ILE A 65 -3.84 -2.21 -6.87
C ILE A 65 -3.70 -1.68 -8.30
N ASN A 66 -3.76 -2.55 -9.31
CA ASN A 66 -3.66 -2.14 -10.72
C ASN A 66 -4.79 -1.21 -11.17
N ARG A 67 -5.99 -1.38 -10.58
CA ARG A 67 -7.14 -0.50 -10.83
C ARG A 67 -7.05 0.82 -10.08
N LEU A 68 -6.49 0.81 -8.86
CA LEU A 68 -6.41 2.00 -8.01
C LEU A 68 -5.26 2.94 -8.37
N PHE A 69 -4.12 2.40 -8.79
CA PHE A 69 -2.90 3.16 -9.07
C PHE A 69 -2.53 3.08 -10.54
N THR A 70 -2.24 4.23 -11.15
CA THR A 70 -1.79 4.31 -12.53
C THR A 70 -0.49 3.52 -12.73
N PRO A 71 -0.21 3.03 -13.96
CA PRO A 71 1.08 2.41 -14.27
C PRO A 71 2.27 3.31 -13.89
N GLU A 72 2.16 4.62 -14.15
CA GLU A 72 3.17 5.61 -13.80
C GLU A 72 3.51 5.59 -12.30
N PHE A 73 2.50 5.62 -11.44
CA PHE A 73 2.71 5.59 -9.99
C PHE A 73 3.33 4.27 -9.53
N ARG A 74 2.86 3.14 -10.07
CA ARG A 74 3.39 1.80 -9.73
C ARG A 74 4.84 1.64 -10.16
N ASN A 75 5.23 2.19 -11.30
CA ASN A 75 6.60 2.14 -11.80
C ASN A 75 7.60 2.95 -10.94
N ARG A 76 7.14 3.76 -9.99
CA ARG A 76 7.97 4.50 -9.04
C ARG A 76 8.05 3.86 -7.65
N LEU A 77 7.38 2.73 -7.44
CA LEU A 77 7.47 1.97 -6.20
C LEU A 77 8.59 0.94 -6.30
N ASP A 78 9.47 0.91 -5.31
CA ASP A 78 10.51 -0.13 -5.22
C ASP A 78 9.92 -1.52 -4.96
N ALA A 79 8.87 -1.58 -4.12
CA ALA A 79 8.21 -2.82 -3.77
C ALA A 79 6.72 -2.59 -3.43
N ILE A 80 5.91 -3.58 -3.78
CA ILE A 80 4.51 -3.71 -3.33
C ILE A 80 4.45 -4.95 -2.45
N VAL A 81 4.09 -4.77 -1.18
CA VAL A 81 4.07 -5.84 -0.18
C VAL A 81 2.64 -6.15 0.21
N GLN A 82 2.18 -7.37 -0.06
CA GLN A 82 0.87 -7.84 0.39
C GLN A 82 0.96 -8.40 1.81
N PHE A 83 0.09 -7.93 2.69
CA PHE A 83 0.01 -8.40 4.07
C PHE A 83 -0.96 -9.56 4.17
N ASN A 84 -0.47 -10.69 4.69
CA ASN A 84 -1.30 -11.87 4.93
C ASN A 84 -2.24 -11.65 6.13
N PRO A 85 -3.40 -12.33 6.15
CA PRO A 85 -4.29 -12.33 7.31
C PRO A 85 -3.57 -12.82 8.58
N LEU A 86 -4.02 -12.33 9.73
CA LEU A 86 -3.49 -12.79 11.02
C LEU A 86 -3.89 -14.24 11.28
N THR A 87 -2.91 -15.08 11.62
CA THR A 87 -3.15 -16.44 12.09
C THR A 87 -3.56 -16.43 13.56
N ARG A 88 -4.11 -17.54 14.05
CA ARG A 88 -4.39 -17.70 15.49
C ARG A 88 -3.14 -17.50 16.33
N GLU A 89 -1.98 -17.96 15.89
CA GLU A 89 -0.72 -17.75 16.61
C GLU A 89 -0.36 -16.26 16.71
N HIS A 90 -0.51 -15.50 15.62
CA HIS A 90 -0.28 -14.06 15.62
C HIS A 90 -1.21 -13.35 16.62
N ILE A 91 -2.49 -13.76 16.68
CA ILE A 91 -3.47 -13.19 17.62
C ILE A 91 -3.04 -13.43 19.08
N HIS A 92 -2.58 -14.62 19.45
CA HIS A 92 -2.10 -14.89 20.81
C HIS A 92 -0.90 -14.01 21.19
N LYS A 93 0.07 -13.83 20.28
CA LYS A 93 1.22 -12.92 20.49
C LYS A 93 0.77 -11.47 20.68
N ILE A 94 -0.23 -11.02 19.90
CA ILE A 94 -0.78 -9.67 20.00
C ILE A 94 -1.45 -9.46 21.36
N VAL A 95 -2.31 -10.39 21.80
CA VAL A 95 -2.95 -10.32 23.12
C VAL A 95 -1.90 -10.27 24.24
N GLY A 96 -0.87 -11.11 24.16
CA GLY A 96 0.22 -11.12 25.13
C GLY A 96 1.07 -9.84 25.16
N LYS A 97 1.13 -9.06 24.08
CA LYS A 97 1.83 -7.76 24.04
C LYS A 97 1.07 -6.65 24.77
N PHE A 98 -0.25 -6.76 24.89
CA PHE A 98 -1.10 -5.75 25.53
C PHE A 98 -1.23 -5.93 27.06
N VAL A 99 -0.64 -7.00 27.61
CA VAL A 99 -0.52 -7.27 29.05
C VAL A 99 0.90 -6.93 29.51
#